data_AF-A0AA97D2Q9-F1
#
_entry.id   AF-A0AA97D2Q9-F1
#
_cell.length_a   1.000
_cell.length_b   1.000
_cell.length_c   1.000
_cell.angle_alpha   90.00
_cell.angle_beta   90.00
_cell.angle_gamma   90.00
#
_symmetry.space_group_name_H-M   'P 1'
#
loop_
_entity.id
_entity.type
_entity.pdbx_description
1 polymer ?
#
loop_
_entity_poly.entity_id
_entity_poly.type
_entity_poly.pdbx_seq_one_letter_code
_entity_poly.pdbx_strand_id
1 'polypeptide(L)'
;MNTHTAAEKMLETGLFYTARTLGHAFGESVKHGTRCLKNIKRDTRYTIVSETRLGVDAIKVIAIDGRRVSIDQLQNKALLFKRPALLAGGSCHA
;
A
#
# COMPACT_ATOMS: atom_id res chain seq x y z
N MET A 1 -4.14 4.63 12.90
CA MET A 1 -4.01 3.96 11.59
C MET A 1 -5.38 3.51 11.15
N ASN A 2 -5.77 3.86 9.93
CA ASN A 2 -6.97 3.28 9.31
C ASN A 2 -6.57 2.08 8.44
N THR A 3 -7.55 1.24 8.10
CA THR A 3 -7.34 0.00 7.31
C THR A 3 -6.70 0.28 5.95
N HIS A 4 -7.12 1.36 5.28
CA HIS A 4 -6.67 1.67 3.92
C HIS A 4 -5.20 2.10 3.91
N THR A 5 -4.80 3.00 4.79
CA THR A 5 -3.39 3.40 4.96
C THR A 5 -2.49 2.22 5.34
N ALA A 6 -3.00 1.32 6.18
CA ALA A 6 -2.29 0.08 6.52
C ALA A 6 -2.05 -0.77 5.26
N ALA A 7 -3.10 -1.00 4.47
CA ALA A 7 -3.03 -1.78 3.24
C ALA A 7 -2.11 -1.13 2.19
N GLU A 8 -2.16 0.20 2.01
CA GLU A 8 -1.25 0.92 1.12
C GLU A 8 0.21 0.72 1.52
N LYS A 9 0.51 0.78 2.83
CA LYS A 9 1.88 0.55 3.33
C LYS A 9 2.33 -0.90 3.13
N MET A 10 1.43 -1.86 3.34
CA MET A 10 1.70 -3.27 3.09
C MET A 10 1.95 -3.54 1.59
N LEU A 11 1.20 -2.87 0.71
CA LEU A 11 1.39 -2.95 -0.74
C LEU A 11 2.70 -2.30 -1.18
N GLU A 12 3.04 -1.13 -0.63
CA GLU A 12 4.26 -0.38 -0.93
C GLU A 12 5.52 -1.18 -0.56
N THR A 13 5.55 -1.75 0.64
CA THR A 13 6.69 -2.52 1.15
C THR A 13 6.75 -3.93 0.56
N GLY A 14 5.60 -4.50 0.19
CA GLY A 14 5.51 -5.87 -0.31
C GLY A 14 5.93 -6.93 0.71
N LEU A 15 5.90 -6.62 2.01
CA LEU A 15 6.30 -7.52 3.09
C LEU A 15 5.10 -8.28 3.67
N PHE A 16 5.40 -9.34 4.40
CA PHE A 16 4.43 -10.04 5.23
C PHE A 16 4.32 -9.36 6.60
N TYR A 17 3.10 -9.10 7.02
CA TYR A 17 2.80 -8.48 8.30
C TYR A 17 2.00 -9.39 9.21
N THR A 18 2.40 -9.42 10.46
CA THR A 18 1.60 -9.91 11.58
C THR A 18 0.92 -8.73 12.26
N ALA A 19 -0.05 -8.98 13.14
CA ALA A 19 -0.69 -7.90 13.89
C ALA A 19 0.32 -7.08 14.72
N ARG A 20 1.37 -7.74 15.22
CA ARG A 20 2.45 -7.10 15.97
C ARG A 20 3.29 -6.21 15.07
N THR A 21 3.80 -6.75 13.97
CA THR A 21 4.68 -5.97 13.08
C THR A 21 3.93 -4.82 12.40
N LEU A 22 2.65 -5.01 12.09
CA LEU A 22 1.81 -3.93 11.58
C LEU A 22 1.59 -2.84 12.63
N GLY A 23 1.27 -3.19 13.87
CA GLY A 23 1.16 -2.21 14.96
C GLY A 23 2.45 -1.41 15.12
N HIS A 24 3.60 -2.09 15.22
CA HIS A 24 4.91 -1.43 15.36
C HIS A 24 5.26 -0.50 14.19
N ALA A 25 4.96 -0.90 12.94
CA ALA A 25 5.24 -0.07 11.77
C ALA A 25 4.54 1.30 11.80
N PHE A 26 3.46 1.43 12.58
CA PHE A 26 2.69 2.66 12.74
C PHE A 26 2.79 3.26 14.16
N GLY A 27 3.63 2.69 15.04
CA GLY A 27 3.73 3.13 16.44
C GLY A 27 2.46 2.85 17.27
N GLU A 28 1.67 1.85 16.87
CA GLU A 28 0.37 1.53 17.49
C GLU A 28 0.37 0.19 18.21
N SER A 29 -0.65 0.01 19.06
CA SER A 29 -0.87 -1.24 19.78
C SER A 29 -1.16 -2.41 18.82
N VAL A 30 -0.80 -3.63 19.26
CA VAL A 30 -1.12 -4.88 18.54
C VAL A 30 -2.63 -5.00 18.28
N LYS A 31 -3.48 -4.52 19.19
CA LYS A 31 -4.94 -4.54 19.01
C LYS A 31 -5.37 -3.79 17.75
N HIS A 32 -4.74 -2.64 17.46
CA HIS A 32 -5.03 -1.86 16.25
C HIS A 32 -4.54 -2.59 14.99
N GLY A 33 -3.35 -3.21 15.05
CA GLY A 33 -2.85 -4.07 13.98
C GLY A 33 -3.79 -5.25 13.69
N THR A 34 -4.27 -5.95 14.72
CA THR A 34 -5.24 -7.05 14.59
C THR A 34 -6.54 -6.56 13.93
N ARG A 35 -7.07 -5.41 14.36
CA ARG A 35 -8.28 -4.83 13.77
C ARG A 35 -8.10 -4.54 12.27
N CYS A 36 -6.98 -3.92 11.89
CA CYS A 36 -6.69 -3.61 10.49
C CYS A 36 -6.56 -4.89 9.65
N LEU A 37 -5.79 -5.88 10.11
CA LEU A 37 -5.65 -7.15 9.39
C LEU A 37 -6.98 -7.90 9.23
N LYS A 38 -7.84 -7.88 10.26
CA LYS A 38 -9.19 -8.46 10.17
C LYS A 38 -10.04 -7.76 9.11
N ASN A 39 -9.99 -6.43 9.06
CA ASN A 39 -10.72 -5.66 8.06
C ASN A 39 -10.20 -5.93 6.64
N ILE A 40 -8.87 -5.96 6.45
CA ILE A 40 -8.22 -6.28 5.17
C ILE A 40 -8.63 -7.68 4.69
N LYS A 41 -8.64 -8.68 5.59
CA LYS A 41 -9.05 -10.05 5.26
C LYS A 41 -10.51 -10.17 4.85
N ARG A 42 -11.39 -9.34 5.41
CA ARG A 42 -12.84 -9.42 5.19
C ARG A 42 -13.28 -8.70 3.91
N ASP A 43 -12.60 -7.61 3.58
CA ASP A 43 -12.99 -6.75 2.48
C ASP A 43 -12.40 -7.24 1.15
N THR A 44 -13.27 -7.49 0.18
CA THR A 44 -12.92 -8.05 -1.14
C THR A 44 -12.08 -7.11 -2.01
N ARG A 45 -12.01 -5.83 -1.64
CA ARG A 45 -11.15 -4.84 -2.29
C ARG A 45 -9.66 -5.17 -2.18
N TYR A 46 -9.26 -5.88 -1.13
CA TYR A 46 -7.87 -6.23 -0.89
C TYR A 46 -7.58 -7.65 -1.36
N THR A 47 -6.65 -7.77 -2.31
CA THR A 47 -6.09 -9.08 -2.66
C THR A 47 -4.91 -9.37 -1.75
N ILE A 48 -4.97 -10.49 -1.03
CA ILE A 48 -3.98 -10.86 -0.03
C ILE A 48 -3.36 -12.24 -0.30
N VAL A 49 -2.15 -12.42 0.21
CA VAL A 49 -1.49 -13.72 0.34
C VAL A 49 -1.23 -13.95 1.82
N SER A 50 -1.68 -15.08 2.34
CA SER A 50 -1.41 -15.51 3.71
C SER A 50 -0.30 -16.54 3.73
N GLU A 51 0.62 -16.41 4.68
CA GLU A 51 1.65 -17.39 4.96
C GLU A 51 1.68 -17.65 6.47
N THR A 52 1.65 -18.92 6.87
CA THR A 52 1.80 -19.31 8.26
C THR A 52 3.22 -19.80 8.46
N ARG A 53 4.02 -19.06 9.24
CA ARG A 53 5.37 -19.47 9.64
C ARG A 53 5.42 -19.64 11.15
N LEU A 54 5.92 -20.78 11.61
CA LEU A 54 6.09 -21.08 13.03
C LEU A 54 4.79 -20.88 13.84
N GLY A 55 3.63 -21.24 13.25
CA GLY A 55 2.31 -21.08 13.88
C GLY A 55 1.77 -19.65 13.94
N VAL A 56 2.46 -18.68 13.33
CA VAL A 56 2.00 -17.29 13.26
C VAL A 56 1.54 -16.96 11.84
N ASP A 57 0.28 -16.57 11.72
CA ASP A 57 -0.29 -16.10 10.46
C ASP A 57 0.23 -14.70 10.12
N ALA A 58 0.91 -14.60 8.99
CA ALA A 58 1.30 -13.33 8.39
C ALA A 58 0.54 -13.13 7.07
N ILE A 59 0.26 -11.88 6.76
CA ILE A 59 -0.52 -11.50 5.59
C ILE A 59 0.28 -10.46 4.81
N LYS A 60 0.28 -10.60 3.49
CA LYS A 60 0.82 -9.63 2.54
C LYS A 60 -0.31 -9.14 1.64
N VAL A 61 -0.41 -7.83 1.44
CA VAL A 61 -1.30 -7.25 0.42
C VAL A 61 -0.57 -7.24 -0.91
N ILE A 62 -1.20 -7.78 -1.95
CA ILE A 62 -0.64 -7.85 -3.31
C ILE A 62 -1.37 -6.96 -4.31
N ALA A 63 -2.62 -6.60 -4.03
CA ALA A 63 -3.37 -5.62 -4.80
C ALA A 63 -4.46 -4.96 -3.95
N ILE A 64 -4.85 -3.75 -4.36
CA ILE A 64 -5.98 -2.99 -3.81
C ILE A 64 -6.82 -2.53 -5.01
N ASP A 65 -8.07 -2.97 -5.10
CA ASP A 65 -8.96 -2.68 -6.23
C ASP A 65 -8.29 -2.98 -7.60
N GLY A 66 -7.55 -4.10 -7.69
CA GLY A 66 -6.80 -4.51 -8.88
C GLY A 66 -5.46 -3.79 -9.11
N ARG A 67 -5.17 -2.71 -8.38
CA ARG A 67 -3.89 -2.00 -8.46
C ARG A 67 -2.82 -2.69 -7.64
N ARG A 68 -1.65 -2.91 -8.27
CA ARG A 68 -0.50 -3.63 -7.67
C ARG A 68 0.63 -2.73 -7.16
N VAL A 69 0.47 -1.42 -7.26
CA VAL A 69 1.45 -0.39 -6.85
C VAL A 69 0.77 0.58 -5.89
N SER A 70 1.46 1.10 -4.87
CA SER A 70 0.82 2.03 -3.91
C SER A 70 0.45 3.36 -4.56
N ILE A 71 -0.47 4.12 -3.94
CA ILE A 71 -0.84 5.46 -4.40
C ILE A 71 0.38 6.38 -4.34
N ASP A 72 1.17 6.26 -3.27
CA ASP A 72 2.40 7.03 -3.11
C ASP A 72 3.39 6.76 -4.27
N GLN A 73 3.60 5.51 -4.65
CA GLN A 73 4.43 5.17 -5.81
C GLN A 73 3.85 5.72 -7.12
N LEU A 74 2.53 5.71 -7.28
CA LEU A 74 1.88 6.31 -8.44
C LEU A 74 2.05 7.83 -8.49
N GLN A 75 1.90 8.51 -7.35
CA GLN A 75 2.06 9.96 -7.24
C GLN A 75 3.52 10.36 -7.48
N ASN A 76 4.47 9.66 -6.87
CA ASN A 76 5.89 9.90 -7.09
C ASN A 76 6.28 9.66 -8.55
N LYS A 77 5.75 8.61 -9.20
CA LYS A 77 5.92 8.43 -10.65
C LYS A 77 5.28 9.56 -11.44
N ALA A 78 4.06 9.99 -11.10
CA ALA A 78 3.33 11.08 -11.75
C ALA A 78 4.14 12.39 -11.76
N LEU A 79 4.81 12.71 -10.65
CA LEU A 79 5.66 13.90 -10.52
C LEU A 79 6.94 13.81 -11.35
N LEU A 80 7.46 12.61 -11.56
CA LEU A 80 8.67 12.35 -12.35
C LEU A 80 8.39 12.25 -13.86
N PHE A 81 7.14 12.35 -14.31
CA PHE A 81 6.88 12.44 -15.74
C PHE A 81 7.48 13.72 -16.27
N LYS A 82 8.36 13.58 -17.27
CA LYS A 82 8.82 14.69 -18.08
C LYS A 82 7.60 15.46 -18.55
N ARG A 83 7.55 16.76 -18.24
CA ARG A 83 6.46 17.65 -18.67
C ARG A 83 6.22 17.44 -20.17
N PRO A 84 5.01 17.04 -20.59
CA PRO A 84 4.72 16.80 -22.00
C PRO A 84 5.12 18.01 -22.83
N ALA A 85 5.77 17.79 -23.97
CA ALA A 85 6.27 18.87 -24.84
C ALA A 85 5.16 19.88 -25.22
N LEU A 86 3.92 19.38 -25.32
CA LEU A 86 2.70 20.15 -25.59
C LEU A 86 2.37 21.18 -24.49
N LEU A 87 2.84 20.96 -23.26
CA LEU A 87 2.66 21.84 -22.11
C LEU A 87 3.94 22.62 -21.75
N ALA A 88 5.02 22.44 -22.51
CA ALA A 88 6.36 23.00 -22.25
C ALA A 88 6.61 24.34 -22.98
N GLY A 89 5.56 25.03 -23.42
CA GLY A 89 5.61 26.16 -24.35
C GLY A 89 6.70 27.23 -24.08
N GLY A 90 7.34 27.63 -25.19
CA GLY A 90 8.28 28.75 -25.35
C GLY A 90 9.38 28.32 -26.31
N SER A 91 9.43 28.66 -27.60
CA SER A 91 8.93 29.81 -28.34
C SER A 91 8.75 29.42 -29.82
N CYS A 92 7.54 29.50 -30.34
CA CYS A 92 7.28 29.58 -31.78
C CYS A 92 7.02 31.05 -32.11
N HIS A 93 8.07 31.77 -32.48
CA HIS A 93 7.91 32.99 -33.26
C HIS A 93 8.12 32.67 -34.74
N ALA A 94 7.17 33.19 -35.52
CA ALA A 94 6.98 33.05 -36.95
C ALA A 94 8.09 33.68 -37.79
#